data_AF-A0A925ZBP5-F1
#
_entry.id   AF-A0A925ZBP5-F1
#
_cell.length_a   1.000
_cell.length_b   1.000
_cell.length_c   1.000
_cell.angle_alpha   90.00
_cell.angle_beta   90.00
_cell.angle_gamma   90.00
#
_symmetry.space_group_name_H-M   'P 1'
#
loop_
_entity.id
_entity.type
_entity.pdbx_description
1 polymer ?
#
loop_
_entity_poly.entity_id
_entity_poly.type
_entity_poly.pdbx_seq_one_letter_code
_entity_poly.pdbx_strand_id
1 'polypeptide(L)' 'GYNTTGFFLEWLVKNKKSTFAIELNRTAANYSTRSWDEACKNITGVGIQALWDEYQKSF' A
#
# COMPACT_ATOMS: atom_id res chain seq x y z
N GLY A 1 6.36 -6.12 -13.29
CA GLY A 1 7.21 -6.99 -12.47
C GLY A 1 6.43 -7.44 -11.25
N TYR A 2 6.01 -8.70 -11.20
CA TYR A 2 5.21 -9.22 -10.08
C TYR A 2 6.00 -9.28 -8.75
N ASN A 3 7.32 -9.47 -8.82
CA ASN A 3 8.17 -9.52 -7.63
C ASN A 3 8.22 -8.17 -6.90
N THR A 4 8.31 -7.05 -7.64
CA THR A 4 8.40 -5.70 -7.08
C THR A 4 7.11 -5.27 -6.38
N THR A 5 5.95 -5.66 -6.90
CA THR A 5 4.66 -5.37 -6.25
C THR A 5 4.47 -6.22 -4.99
N GLY A 6 4.84 -7.50 -5.01
CA GLY A 6 4.72 -8.39 -3.84
C GLY A 6 5.57 -7.93 -2.66
N PHE A 7 6.85 -7.63 -2.89
CA PHE A 7 7.76 -7.15 -1.84
C PHE A 7 7.36 -5.78 -1.30
N PHE A 8 6.81 -4.91 -2.14
CA PHE A 8 6.30 -3.62 -1.68
C PHE A 8 5.08 -3.77 -0.75
N LEU A 9 4.15 -4.68 -1.06
CA LEU A 9 3.01 -4.98 -0.18
C LEU A 9 3.48 -5.56 1.16
N GLU A 10 4.46 -6.47 1.13
CA GLU A 10 5.04 -7.01 2.35
C GLU A 10 5.72 -5.92 3.19
N TRP A 11 6.46 -5.01 2.55
CA TRP A 11 7.09 -3.88 3.22
C TRP A 11 6.05 -2.95 3.87
N LEU A 12 4.92 -2.68 3.21
CA LEU A 12 3.83 -1.87 3.77
C LEU A 12 3.24 -2.52 5.03
N VAL A 13 3.04 -3.84 5.01
CA VAL A 13 2.56 -4.60 6.19
C VAL A 13 3.56 -4.53 7.34
N LYS A 14 4.85 -4.69 7.05
CA LYS A 14 5.91 -4.71 8.08
C LYS A 14 6.23 -3.34 8.67
N ASN A 15 6.22 -2.28 7.86
CA ASN A 15 6.80 -0.99 8.22
C ASN A 15 5.78 0.15 8.38
N LYS A 16 4.58 0.01 7.83
CA LYS A 16 3.56 1.08 7.87
C LYS A 16 2.36 0.70 8.69
N LYS A 17 1.74 -0.44 8.40
CA LYS A 17 0.56 -0.91 9.12
C LYS A 17 0.41 -2.41 9.00
N SER A 18 0.45 -3.12 10.13
CA SER A 18 0.29 -4.59 10.15
C SER A 18 -1.04 -5.06 9.56
N THR A 19 -2.08 -4.23 9.61
CA THR A 19 -3.40 -4.50 9.04
C THR A 19 -3.56 -4.02 7.60
N PHE A 20 -2.51 -3.50 6.96
CA PHE A 20 -2.60 -2.87 5.63
C PHE A 20 -3.31 -3.77 4.60
N ALA A 21 -2.91 -5.03 4.49
CA ALA A 21 -3.50 -5.96 3.53
C ALA A 21 -5.01 -6.21 3.78
N ILE A 22 -5.42 -6.26 5.05
CA ILE A 22 -6.83 -6.46 5.43
C ILE A 22 -7.65 -5.22 5.03
N GLU A 23 -7.14 -4.03 5.36
CA GLU A 23 -7.81 -2.77 5.04
C GLU A 23 -7.86 -2.50 3.54
N LEU A 24 -6.79 -2.85 2.84
CA LEU A 24 -6.74 -2.79 1.38
C LEU A 24 -7.80 -3.71 0.74
N ASN A 25 -7.91 -4.97 1.20
CA ASN A 25 -8.96 -5.87 0.73
C ASN A 25 -10.37 -5.32 1.02
N ARG A 26 -10.57 -4.66 2.18
CA ARG A 26 -11.83 -3.97 2.50
C ARG A 26 -12.09 -2.79 1.58
N THR A 27 -11.06 -2.05 1.14
CA THR A 27 -11.24 -0.96 0.16
C THR A 27 -11.67 -1.50 -1.20
N ALA A 28 -11.10 -2.61 -1.65
CA ALA A 28 -11.48 -3.26 -2.92
C ALA A 28 -12.89 -3.88 -2.88
N ALA A 29 -13.32 -4.40 -1.73
CA ALA A 29 -14.64 -5.00 -1.56
C ALA A 29 -15.78 -3.96 -1.54
N ASN A 30 -15.50 -2.71 -1.12
CA ASN A 30 -16.53 -1.70 -0.89
C ASN A 30 -16.65 -0.64 -2.01
N TYR A 31 -15.64 -0.46 -2.87
CA TYR A 31 -15.67 0.60 -3.89
C TYR A 31 -14.93 0.18 -5.16
N SER A 32 -15.66 0.07 -6.27
CA SER A 32 -15.14 -0.35 -7.58
C SER A 32 -14.26 0.69 -8.30
N THR A 33 -13.96 1.86 -7.69
CA THR A 33 -13.31 2.99 -8.39
C THR A 33 -12.21 3.71 -7.61
N ARG A 34 -11.80 3.24 -6.42
CA ARG A 34 -10.71 3.92 -5.70
C ARG A 34 -9.35 3.60 -6.28
N SER A 35 -8.58 4.64 -6.61
CA SER A 35 -7.20 4.48 -7.07
C SER A 35 -6.33 3.90 -5.96
N TRP A 36 -5.25 3.24 -6.37
CA TRP A 36 -4.25 2.70 -5.45
C TRP A 36 -3.65 3.79 -4.53
N ASP A 37 -3.46 5.00 -5.05
CA ASP A 37 -3.00 6.16 -4.28
C ASP A 37 -4.01 6.59 -3.20
N GLU A 38 -5.30 6.61 -3.53
CA GLU A 38 -6.35 6.94 -2.57
C GLU A 38 -6.48 5.88 -1.47
N ALA A 39 -6.32 4.60 -1.81
CA ALA A 39 -6.28 3.52 -0.83
C ALA A 39 -5.09 3.68 0.13
N CYS A 40 -3.89 3.94 -0.40
CA CYS A 40 -2.70 4.22 0.41
C CYS A 40 -2.90 5.41 1.35
N LYS A 41 -3.43 6.53 0.85
CA LYS A 41 -3.72 7.73 1.66
C LYS A 41 -4.71 7.44 2.76
N ASN A 42 -5.79 6.71 2.46
CA ASN A 42 -6.80 6.38 3.46
C ASN A 42 -6.26 5.46 4.57
N ILE A 43 -5.41 4.48 4.22
CA ILE A 43 -4.93 3.47 5.17
C ILE A 43 -3.75 3.97 6.01
N THR A 44 -2.85 4.75 5.40
CA THR A 44 -1.55 5.14 5.98
C THR A 44 -1.39 6.64 6.21
N GLY A 45 -2.28 7.47 5.65
CA GLY A 45 -2.11 8.92 5.59
C GLY A 45 -1.15 9.41 4.50
N VAL A 46 -0.52 8.50 3.76
CA VAL A 46 0.55 8.81 2.80
C VAL A 46 0.20 8.31 1.40
N GLY A 47 0.53 9.10 0.38
CA GLY A 47 0.33 8.74 -1.03
C GLY A 47 1.30 7.67 -1.52
N ILE A 48 0.90 6.97 -2.59
CA ILE A 48 1.63 5.78 -3.05
C ILE A 48 3.03 6.11 -3.57
N GLN A 49 3.21 7.27 -4.21
CA GLN A 49 4.54 7.67 -4.69
C GLN A 49 5.51 7.87 -3.53
N ALA A 50 5.10 8.56 -2.47
CA ALA A 50 5.93 8.76 -1.29
C ALA A 50 6.27 7.42 -0.60
N LEU A 51 5.28 6.52 -0.47
CA LEU A 51 5.51 5.17 0.06
C LEU A 51 6.50 4.37 -0.81
N TRP A 52 6.40 4.50 -2.14
CA TRP A 52 7.31 3.86 -3.08
C TRP A 52 8.74 4.42 -2.96
N ASP A 53 8.89 5.73 -2.86
CA ASP A 53 10.19 6.38 -2.69
C ASP A 53 10.86 5.96 -1.37
N GLU A 54 10.08 5.81 -0.29
CA GLU A 54 10.57 5.28 0.98
C GLU A 54 10.98 3.79 0.88
N TYR A 55 10.18 2.99 0.18
CA TYR A 55 10.50 1.59 -0.08
C TYR A 55 11.82 1.46 -0.85
N GLN A 56 12.02 2.26 -1.90
CA GLN A 56 13.26 2.24 -2.69
C GLN A 56 14.50 2.65 -1.89
N LYS A 57 14.37 3.50 -0.86
CA LYS A 57 15.46 3.87 0.06
C LYS A 57 15.74 2.82 1.14
N SER A 58 14.86 1.83 1.30
CA SER A 58 15.01 0.75 2.29
C SER A 58 15.91 -0.39 1.76
N PHE A 59 16.40 -0.28 0.54
CA PHE A 59 17.37 -1.18 -0.11
C PHE A 59 18.61 -0.39 -0.53
#